data_AF-A0A7W0ND73-F1
#
_entry.id   AF-A0A7W0ND73-F1
#
_cell.length_a   1.000
_cell.length_b   1.000
_cell.length_c   1.000
_cell.angle_alpha   90.00
_cell.angle_beta   90.00
_cell.angle_gamma   90.00
#
_symmetry.space_group_name_H-M   'P 1'
#
loop_
_entity.id
_entity.type
_entity.pdbx_description
1 polymer ?
#
loop_
_entity_poly.entity_id
_entity_poly.type
_entity_poly.pdbx_seq_one_letter_code
_entity_poly.pdbx_strand_id
1 'polypeptide(L)'
;MSDELAESPTRAAAGPVELLDMIWPETGLQTSARAPQRAKDTLSERDTIELELDFVTLALTPLEFIQLAAFLRMCIDNLLEQHPGLQRAVIAAFDIRD
;
A
#
# COMPACT_ATOMS: atom_id res chain seq x y z
N MET A 1 -19.69 -9.73 -48.51
CA MET A 1 -18.83 -10.77 -47.90
C MET A 1 -17.44 -10.15 -47.80
N SER A 2 -17.20 -9.19 -46.92
CA SER A 2 -17.37 -9.23 -45.46
C SER A 2 -16.53 -10.35 -44.86
N ASP A 3 -15.30 -9.99 -44.49
CA ASP A 3 -14.71 -10.40 -43.21
C ASP A 3 -13.59 -9.41 -42.87
N GLU A 4 -14.02 -8.31 -42.25
CA GLU A 4 -13.19 -7.51 -41.34
C GLU A 4 -12.88 -8.41 -40.14
N LEU A 5 -11.70 -9.03 -40.14
CA LEU A 5 -11.18 -9.63 -38.92
C LEU A 5 -10.70 -8.49 -38.03
N ALA A 6 -11.62 -8.05 -37.18
CA ALA A 6 -11.41 -7.09 -36.12
C ALA A 6 -10.11 -7.40 -35.38
N GLU A 7 -9.17 -6.45 -35.42
CA GLU A 7 -8.11 -6.34 -34.43
C GLU A 7 -8.78 -6.39 -33.06
N SER A 8 -8.53 -7.49 -32.34
CA SER A 8 -8.95 -7.61 -30.96
C SER A 8 -8.29 -6.47 -30.18
N PRO A 9 -9.03 -5.63 -29.44
CA PRO A 9 -8.42 -4.54 -28.72
C PRO A 9 -7.45 -5.15 -27.72
N THR A 10 -6.16 -4.80 -27.85
CA THR A 10 -5.13 -4.99 -26.84
C THR A 10 -5.76 -4.65 -25.49
N ARG A 11 -6.03 -5.66 -24.67
CA ARG A 11 -6.50 -5.49 -23.30
C ARG A 11 -5.40 -4.70 -22.62
N ALA A 12 -5.60 -3.38 -22.46
CA ALA A 12 -4.69 -2.51 -21.73
C ALA A 12 -4.31 -3.26 -20.45
N ALA A 13 -3.00 -3.42 -20.21
CA ALA A 13 -2.54 -3.99 -18.95
C ALA A 13 -3.26 -3.21 -17.85
N ALA A 14 -4.16 -3.89 -17.13
CA ALA A 14 -4.94 -3.23 -16.10
C ALA A 14 -3.93 -2.66 -15.10
N GLY A 15 -4.00 -1.34 -14.90
CA GLY A 15 -3.03 -0.60 -14.09
C GLY A 15 -2.96 -1.12 -12.66
N PRO A 16 -1.94 -0.73 -11.88
CA PRO A 16 -1.83 -1.13 -10.49
C PRO A 16 -3.10 -0.76 -9.70
N VAL A 17 -3.47 -1.61 -8.75
CA VAL A 17 -4.56 -1.38 -7.80
C VAL A 17 -4.01 -0.57 -6.64
N GLU A 18 -4.63 0.57 -6.36
CA GLU A 18 -4.37 1.33 -5.15
C GLU A 18 -4.95 0.60 -3.94
N LEU A 19 -4.07 0.31 -2.97
CA LEU A 19 -4.45 -0.32 -1.71
C LEU A 19 -4.85 0.73 -0.66
N LEU A 20 -4.10 1.83 -0.61
CA LEU A 20 -4.32 2.97 0.27
C LEU A 20 -3.57 4.18 -0.29
N ASP A 21 -4.18 5.35 -0.30
CA ASP A 21 -3.54 6.64 -0.52
C ASP A 21 -4.05 7.62 0.53
N MET A 22 -3.15 8.32 1.20
CA MET A 22 -3.49 9.16 2.35
C MET A 22 -2.48 10.30 2.52
N ILE A 23 -2.99 11.46 2.92
CA ILE A 23 -2.19 12.60 3.37
C ILE A 23 -2.47 12.80 4.86
N TRP A 24 -1.44 12.67 5.68
CA TRP A 24 -1.55 12.84 7.13
C TRP A 24 -1.79 14.32 7.48
N PRO A 25 -2.90 14.70 8.12
CA PRO A 25 -3.28 16.10 8.31
C PRO A 25 -2.31 16.86 9.23
N GLU A 26 -1.70 16.19 10.21
CA GLU A 26 -0.78 16.80 11.17
C GLU A 26 0.58 17.13 10.57
N THR A 27 1.04 16.35 9.59
CA THR A 27 2.40 16.43 9.04
C THR A 27 2.45 16.82 7.57
N GLY A 28 1.33 16.69 6.86
CA GLY A 28 1.25 16.81 5.41
C GLY A 28 1.91 15.65 4.66
N LEU A 29 2.40 14.61 5.36
CA LEU A 29 3.07 13.48 4.75
C LEU A 29 2.11 12.72 3.84
N GLN A 30 2.45 12.55 2.57
CA GLN A 30 1.71 11.65 1.70
C GLN A 30 2.28 10.23 1.79
N THR A 31 1.38 9.25 1.89
CA THR A 31 1.71 7.83 1.88
C THR A 31 0.77 7.08 0.94
N SER A 32 1.31 6.34 -0.02
CA SER A 32 0.51 5.51 -0.93
C SER A 32 1.05 4.09 -1.03
N ALA A 33 0.16 3.12 -1.21
CA ALA A 33 0.51 1.71 -1.39
C ALA A 33 -0.25 1.14 -2.60
N ARG A 34 0.45 0.47 -3.50
CA ARG A 34 -0.09 -0.08 -4.75
C ARG A 34 0.34 -1.51 -4.96
N ALA A 35 -0.57 -2.34 -5.47
CA ALA A 35 -0.32 -3.73 -5.84
C ALA A 35 -0.60 -3.96 -7.33
N PRO A 36 0.01 -4.97 -7.96
CA PRO A 36 -0.28 -5.30 -9.35
C PRO A 36 -1.71 -5.80 -9.47
N GLN A 37 -2.41 -5.44 -10.54
CA GLN A 37 -3.73 -5.99 -10.81
C GLN A 37 -3.64 -7.49 -11.07
N ARG A 38 -4.22 -8.26 -10.16
CA ARG A 38 -4.37 -9.72 -10.26
C ARG A 38 -5.83 -10.10 -10.07
N ALA A 39 -6.18 -11.34 -10.44
CA ALA A 39 -7.45 -11.91 -10.01
C ALA A 39 -7.42 -12.07 -8.48
N LYS A 40 -8.60 -12.05 -7.85
CA LYS A 40 -8.71 -12.27 -6.41
C LYS A 40 -8.00 -13.57 -6.00
N ASP A 41 -7.23 -13.50 -4.91
CA ASP A 41 -6.47 -14.62 -4.35
C ASP A 41 -5.38 -15.21 -5.27
N THR A 42 -4.92 -14.44 -6.28
CA THR A 42 -3.85 -14.88 -7.20
C THR A 42 -2.55 -14.07 -7.09
N LEU A 43 -2.43 -13.21 -6.08
CA LEU A 43 -1.17 -12.52 -5.76
C LEU A 43 -0.13 -13.55 -5.27
N SER A 44 1.09 -13.46 -5.77
CA SER A 44 2.18 -14.40 -5.51
C SER A 44 3.38 -13.72 -4.88
N GLU A 45 4.29 -14.50 -4.30
CA GLU A 45 5.54 -14.01 -3.69
C GLU A 45 6.48 -13.31 -4.68
N ARG A 46 6.27 -13.50 -5.99
CA ARG A 46 7.07 -12.87 -7.05
C ARG A 46 6.52 -11.52 -7.50
N ASP A 47 5.31 -11.18 -7.06
CA ASP A 47 4.73 -9.87 -7.33
C ASP A 47 5.43 -8.80 -6.49
N THR A 48 5.23 -7.54 -6.84
CA THR A 48 5.87 -6.41 -6.16
C THR A 48 4.80 -5.41 -5.75
N ILE A 49 4.77 -5.06 -4.48
CA ILE A 49 3.96 -4.02 -3.87
C ILE A 49 4.83 -2.76 -3.80
N GLU A 50 4.31 -1.65 -4.31
CA GLU A 50 4.95 -0.34 -4.22
C GLU A 50 4.41 0.38 -2.98
N LEU A 51 5.30 0.84 -2.12
CA LEU A 51 5.01 1.73 -0.99
C LEU A 51 5.74 3.05 -1.23
N GLU A 52 5.00 4.13 -1.36
CA GLU A 52 5.52 5.48 -1.56
C GLU A 52 5.26 6.33 -0.31
N LEU A 53 6.30 7.02 0.12
CA LEU A 53 6.30 8.13 1.06
C LEU A 53 6.90 9.33 0.31
N ASP A 54 6.57 10.58 0.67
CA ASP A 54 7.01 11.80 -0.03
C ASP A 54 8.48 11.85 -0.52
N PHE A 55 9.38 11.16 0.18
CA PHE A 55 10.82 11.16 -0.08
C PHE A 55 11.41 9.77 -0.38
N VAL A 56 10.61 8.70 -0.38
CA VAL A 56 11.10 7.34 -0.66
C VAL A 56 10.01 6.44 -1.24
N THR A 57 10.37 5.67 -2.27
CA THR A 57 9.56 4.58 -2.80
C THR A 57 10.27 3.26 -2.54
N LEU A 58 9.55 2.29 -1.96
CA LEU A 58 10.00 0.93 -1.74
C LEU A 58 9.23 -0.02 -2.65
N ALA A 59 9.94 -0.94 -3.28
CA ALA A 59 9.36 -2.02 -4.07
C ALA A 59 9.62 -3.34 -3.33
N LEU A 60 8.56 -3.95 -2.80
CA LEU A 60 8.66 -5.07 -1.86
C LEU A 60 7.85 -6.26 -2.39
N THR A 61 8.31 -7.48 -2.17
CA THR A 61 7.42 -8.65 -2.32
C THR A 61 6.28 -8.58 -1.29
N PRO A 62 5.15 -9.30 -1.51
CA PRO A 62 4.06 -9.31 -0.53
C PRO A 62 4.51 -9.72 0.89
N LEU A 63 5.44 -10.67 1.00
CA LEU A 63 5.95 -11.11 2.29
C LEU A 63 6.77 -10.01 2.97
N GLU A 64 7.67 -9.34 2.24
CA GLU A 64 8.48 -8.24 2.78
C GLU A 64 7.61 -7.06 3.22
N PHE A 65 6.55 -6.75 2.46
CA PHE A 65 5.58 -5.72 2.85
C PHE A 65 4.88 -6.06 4.18
N ILE A 66 4.39 -7.31 4.32
CA ILE A 66 3.77 -7.78 5.57
C ILE A 66 4.76 -7.72 6.74
N GLN A 67 6.00 -8.15 6.51
CA GLN A 67 7.05 -8.13 7.53
C GLN A 67 7.42 -6.70 7.96
N LEU A 68 7.51 -5.76 7.01
CA LEU A 68 7.76 -4.35 7.31
C LEU A 68 6.61 -3.76 8.14
N ALA A 69 5.36 -4.02 7.77
CA ALA A 69 4.20 -3.56 8.53
C ALA A 69 4.20 -4.11 9.97
N ALA A 70 4.49 -5.40 10.14
CA ALA A 70 4.62 -6.03 11.45
C ALA A 70 5.75 -5.40 12.27
N PHE A 71 6.92 -5.17 11.66
CA PHE A 71 8.05 -4.51 12.31
C PHE A 71 7.70 -3.11 12.80
N LEU A 72 7.09 -2.27 11.95
CA LEU A 72 6.66 -0.92 12.32
C LEU A 72 5.65 -0.94 13.48
N ARG A 73 4.70 -1.88 13.47
CA ARG A 73 3.74 -2.06 14.56
C ARG A 73 4.44 -2.38 15.89
N MET A 74 5.38 -3.33 15.87
CA MET A 74 6.16 -3.69 17.06
C MET A 74 7.02 -2.53 17.58
N CYS A 75 7.59 -1.71 16.69
CA CYS A 75 8.30 -0.50 17.08
C CYS A 75 7.38 0.51 17.80
N ILE A 76 6.16 0.70 17.31
CA ILE A 76 5.17 1.57 17.96
C ILE A 76 4.79 1.00 19.33
N ASP A 77 4.57 -0.30 19.47
CA ASP A 77 4.26 -0.92 20.76
C ASP A 77 5.38 -0.69 21.78
N ASN A 78 6.64 -0.95 21.40
CA ASN A 78 7.80 -0.68 22.25
C ASN A 78 7.97 0.82 22.58
N LEU A 79 7.65 1.71 21.64
CA LEU A 79 7.68 3.16 21.86
C LEU A 79 6.66 3.56 22.93
N LEU A 80 5.45 2.99 22.90
CA LEU A 80 4.38 3.28 23.86
C LEU A 80 4.67 2.70 25.24
N GLU A 81 5.34 1.55 25.33
CA GLU A 81 5.81 1.00 26.60
C GLU A 81 6.76 1.98 27.32
N GLN A 82 7.66 2.61 26.58
CA GLN A 82 8.63 3.58 27.12
C GLN A 82 8.04 4.98 27.30
N HIS A 83 7.09 5.37 26.44
CA HIS A 83 6.48 6.69 26.42
C HIS A 83 4.95 6.63 26.32
N PRO A 84 4.24 6.23 27.39
CA PRO A 84 2.79 6.08 27.37
C PRO A 84 2.02 7.37 27.03
N GLY A 85 2.64 8.54 27.26
CA GLY A 85 2.05 9.84 26.91
C GLY A 85 1.76 10.03 25.42
N LEU A 86 2.40 9.24 24.53
CA LEU A 86 2.19 9.28 23.08
C LEU A 86 0.98 8.46 22.61
N GLN A 87 0.30 7.76 23.51
CA GLN A 87 -0.86 6.91 23.16
C GLN A 87 -1.95 7.68 22.39
N ARG A 88 -2.17 8.96 22.71
CA ARG A 88 -3.14 9.80 22.00
C ARG A 88 -2.77 10.04 20.53
N ALA A 89 -1.48 10.19 20.22
CA ALA A 89 -1.02 10.37 18.85
C ALA A 89 -1.22 9.10 18.01
N VAL A 90 -0.99 7.93 18.62
CA VAL A 90 -1.24 6.64 17.96
C VAL A 90 -2.73 6.43 17.71
N ILE A 91 -3.58 6.69 18.69
CA ILE A 91 -5.04 6.60 18.53
C ILE A 91 -5.52 7.54 17.41
N ALA A 92 -5.07 8.80 17.42
CA ALA A 92 -5.43 9.77 16.38
C ALA A 92 -5.01 9.28 14.98
N ALA A 93 -3.84 8.66 14.85
CA ALA A 93 -3.38 8.13 13.57
C ALA A 93 -4.22 6.95 13.04
N PHE A 94 -4.87 6.16 13.92
CA PHE A 94 -5.76 5.06 13.52
C PHE A 94 -7.24 5.46 13.43
N ASP A 95 -7.62 6.62 13.98
CA ASP A 95 -8.98 7.15 13.97
C ASP A 95 -9.29 8.02 12.74
N ILE A 96 -8.33 8.25 11.84
CA ILE A 96 -8.56 8.91 10.55
C ILE A 96 -9.42 7.98 9.68
N ARG A 97 -10.75 8.06 9.85
CA ARG A 97 -11.73 7.42 8.98
C ARG A 97 -12.34 8.45 8.04
N ASP A 98 -12.32 8.05 6.76
CA ASP A 98 -12.91 8.63 5.55
C ASP A 98 -12.32 9.96 5.04
#